data_AF-A0A2H0ZBD7-F1
#
_entry.id   AF-A0A2H0ZBD7-F1
#
_cell.length_a   1.000
_cell.length_b   1.000
_cell.length_c   1.000
_cell.angle_alpha   90.00
_cell.angle_beta   90.00
_cell.angle_gamma   90.00
#
_symmetry.space_group_name_H-M   'P 1'
#
loop_
_entity.id
_entity.type
_entity.pdbx_description
1 polymer ?
#
loop_
_entity_poly.entity_id
_entity_poly.type
_entity_poly.pdbx_seq_one_letter_code
_entity_poly.pdbx_strand_id
1 'polypeptide(L)'
;MKRIAMLFIIGMFGCAFLNAQEAKEENQNQEQAQVQEQAQSGEKNAVENEGEKKGWWERVKGKFGKKEEKKGEMRENKGEITEEKGEKFQEKAEKKMEKAGELKAAGHEKAAEKMERSAEKMEKKGEMMEKKGERMQKQGDKLQKKGEKKQKKAMKMEKKMKRAHKGGK
;
A
#
# COMPACT_ATOMS: atom_id res chain seq x y z
N MET A 1 -9.89 14.95 -95.92
CA MET A 1 -8.83 15.07 -94.90
C MET A 1 -9.35 15.67 -93.57
N LYS A 2 -10.47 15.18 -93.01
CA LYS A 2 -11.02 15.72 -91.74
C LYS A 2 -11.28 14.65 -90.65
N ARG A 3 -10.99 13.37 -90.93
CA ARG A 3 -11.25 12.25 -89.99
C ARG A 3 -10.01 11.80 -89.20
N ILE A 4 -8.81 12.24 -89.57
CA ILE A 4 -7.55 11.88 -88.87
C ILE A 4 -7.28 12.82 -87.69
N ALA A 5 -7.77 14.06 -87.72
CA ALA A 5 -7.53 15.05 -86.67
C ALA A 5 -8.32 14.81 -85.37
N MET A 6 -9.42 14.03 -85.39
CA MET A 6 -10.22 13.74 -84.18
C MET A 6 -9.63 12.62 -83.30
N LEU A 7 -8.74 11.79 -83.83
CA LEU A 7 -8.13 10.68 -83.07
C LEU A 7 -6.94 11.12 -82.20
N PHE A 8 -6.39 12.31 -82.41
CA PHE A 8 -5.28 12.84 -81.60
C PHE A 8 -5.73 13.56 -80.31
N ILE A 9 -6.98 14.05 -80.23
CA ILE A 9 -7.47 14.79 -79.05
C ILE A 9 -7.89 13.84 -77.91
N ILE A 10 -8.32 12.61 -78.23
CA ILE A 10 -8.71 11.60 -77.23
C ILE A 10 -7.48 10.95 -76.56
N GLY A 11 -6.34 10.89 -77.26
CA GLY A 11 -5.12 10.24 -76.76
C GLY A 11 -4.35 11.00 -75.67
N MET A 12 -4.44 12.34 -75.62
CA MET A 12 -3.66 13.13 -74.64
C MET A 12 -4.34 13.31 -73.27
N PHE A 13 -5.66 13.14 -73.15
CA PHE A 13 -6.34 13.20 -71.84
C PHE A 13 -6.25 11.88 -71.04
N GLY A 14 -5.96 10.75 -71.69
CA GLY A 14 -5.84 9.45 -71.02
C GLY A 14 -4.60 9.29 -70.13
N CYS A 15 -3.44 9.83 -70.54
CA CYS A 15 -2.18 9.67 -69.79
C CYS A 15 -2.11 10.51 -68.50
N ALA A 16 -2.85 11.62 -68.41
CA ALA A 16 -2.91 12.41 -67.18
C ALA A 16 -3.87 11.80 -66.13
N PHE A 17 -4.92 11.10 -66.58
CA PHE A 17 -5.89 10.45 -65.69
C PHE A 17 -5.32 9.18 -65.05
N LEU A 18 -4.50 8.40 -65.77
CA LEU A 18 -3.82 7.22 -65.20
C LEU A 18 -2.81 7.60 -64.11
N ASN A 19 -1.96 8.61 -64.34
CA ASN A 19 -0.99 9.09 -63.35
C ASN A 19 -1.66 9.67 -62.08
N ALA A 20 -2.85 10.28 -62.21
CA ALA A 20 -3.59 10.81 -61.08
C ALA A 20 -4.32 9.72 -60.26
N GLN A 21 -4.58 8.56 -60.86
CA GLN A 21 -5.21 7.43 -60.17
C GLN A 21 -4.18 6.64 -59.35
N GLU A 22 -2.98 6.45 -59.89
CA GLU A 22 -1.87 5.77 -59.22
C GLU A 22 -1.39 6.54 -57.96
N ALA A 23 -1.32 7.88 -58.03
CA ALA A 23 -1.00 8.72 -56.88
C ALA A 23 -2.06 8.69 -55.76
N LYS A 24 -3.32 8.34 -56.06
CA LYS A 24 -4.37 8.16 -55.03
C LYS A 24 -4.27 6.82 -54.33
N GLU A 25 -3.88 5.76 -55.05
CA GLU A 25 -3.67 4.45 -54.45
C GLU A 25 -2.44 4.45 -53.53
N GLU A 26 -1.35 5.12 -53.92
CA GLU A 26 -0.17 5.26 -53.05
C GLU A 26 -0.47 6.01 -51.74
N ASN A 27 -1.30 7.06 -51.80
CA ASN A 27 -1.66 7.85 -50.61
C ASN A 27 -2.60 7.07 -49.67
N GLN A 28 -3.55 6.29 -50.21
CA GLN A 28 -4.37 5.37 -49.41
C GLN A 28 -3.54 4.25 -48.78
N ASN A 29 -2.53 3.74 -49.48
CA ASN A 29 -1.65 2.69 -48.96
C ASN A 29 -0.72 3.23 -47.87
N GLN A 30 -0.26 4.49 -47.98
CA GLN A 30 0.49 5.18 -46.94
C GLN A 30 -0.34 5.46 -45.68
N GLU A 31 -1.60 5.88 -45.82
CA GLU A 31 -2.50 6.02 -44.66
C GLU A 31 -2.79 4.66 -43.99
N GLN A 32 -3.00 3.59 -44.75
CA GLN A 32 -3.19 2.24 -44.20
C GLN A 32 -1.95 1.72 -43.48
N ALA A 33 -0.75 1.98 -44.01
CA ALA A 33 0.51 1.65 -43.36
C ALA A 33 0.71 2.43 -42.04
N GLN A 34 0.41 3.73 -42.01
CA GLN A 34 0.47 4.53 -40.79
C GLN A 34 -0.53 4.07 -39.73
N VAL A 35 -1.75 3.69 -40.13
CA VAL A 35 -2.77 3.15 -39.20
C VAL A 35 -2.33 1.78 -38.64
N GLN A 36 -1.73 0.92 -39.46
CA GLN A 36 -1.15 -0.34 -38.98
C GLN A 36 0.03 -0.13 -38.03
N GLU A 37 0.92 0.82 -38.31
CA GLU A 37 2.06 1.11 -37.44
C GLU A 37 1.64 1.77 -36.11
N GLN A 38 0.61 2.63 -36.13
CA GLN A 38 -0.03 3.16 -34.93
C GLN A 38 -0.74 2.07 -34.11
N ALA A 39 -1.41 1.11 -34.76
CA ALA A 39 -2.00 -0.04 -34.08
C ALA A 39 -0.95 -0.94 -33.44
N GLN A 40 0.12 -1.28 -34.17
CA GLN A 40 1.22 -2.11 -33.68
C GLN A 40 2.02 -1.45 -32.56
N SER A 41 2.24 -0.14 -32.63
CA SER A 41 2.89 0.62 -31.54
C SER A 41 1.99 0.76 -30.31
N GLY A 42 0.68 0.92 -30.50
CA GLY A 42 -0.32 0.87 -29.42
C GLY A 42 -0.33 -0.47 -28.68
N GLU A 43 -0.29 -1.59 -29.40
CA GLU A 43 -0.23 -2.93 -28.81
C GLU A 43 1.08 -3.19 -28.04
N LYS A 44 2.24 -2.80 -28.61
CA LYS A 44 3.54 -2.94 -27.92
C LYS A 44 3.59 -2.14 -26.61
N ASN A 45 3.10 -0.90 -26.64
CA ASN A 45 3.00 -0.06 -25.44
C ASN A 45 2.05 -0.64 -24.37
N ALA A 46 0.95 -1.28 -24.79
CA ALA A 46 0.03 -1.92 -23.86
C ALA A 46 0.66 -3.16 -23.18
N VAL A 47 1.39 -3.98 -23.95
CA VAL A 47 2.05 -5.19 -23.45
C VAL A 47 3.20 -4.88 -22.47
N GLU A 48 4.03 -3.87 -22.76
CA GLU A 48 5.09 -3.44 -21.85
C GLU A 48 4.52 -2.92 -20.51
N ASN A 49 3.45 -2.13 -20.58
CA ASN A 49 2.78 -1.56 -19.40
C ASN A 49 2.10 -2.63 -18.53
N GLU A 50 1.63 -3.74 -19.11
CA GLU A 50 1.13 -4.90 -18.35
C GLU A 50 2.25 -5.69 -17.65
N GLY A 51 3.41 -5.85 -18.30
CA GLY A 51 4.58 -6.52 -17.73
C GLY A 51 5.11 -5.80 -16.49
N GLU A 52 5.25 -4.47 -16.58
CA GLU A 52 5.67 -3.62 -15.45
C GLU A 52 4.68 -3.67 -14.28
N LYS A 53 3.37 -3.63 -14.56
CA LYS A 53 2.33 -3.74 -13.53
C LYS A 53 2.36 -5.08 -12.80
N LYS A 54 2.56 -6.19 -13.53
CA LYS A 54 2.69 -7.54 -12.94
C LYS A 54 3.95 -7.64 -12.06
N GLY A 55 5.10 -7.20 -12.57
CA GLY A 55 6.37 -7.21 -11.83
C GLY A 55 6.34 -6.35 -10.56
N TRP A 56 5.71 -5.18 -10.62
CA TRP A 56 5.48 -4.34 -9.44
C TRP A 56 4.56 -5.04 -8.43
N TRP A 57 3.46 -5.66 -8.87
CA TRP A 57 2.54 -6.39 -8.00
C TRP A 57 3.19 -7.57 -7.29
N GLU A 58 4.05 -8.35 -7.96
CA GLU A 58 4.77 -9.45 -7.32
C GLU A 58 5.73 -8.99 -6.23
N ARG A 59 6.40 -7.85 -6.45
CA ARG A 59 7.32 -7.26 -5.48
C ARG A 59 6.61 -6.73 -4.23
N VAL A 60 5.35 -6.31 -4.37
CA VAL A 60 4.58 -5.67 -3.30
C VAL A 60 3.60 -6.62 -2.61
N LYS A 61 3.11 -7.68 -3.27
CA LYS A 61 2.10 -8.62 -2.72
C LYS A 61 2.50 -9.21 -1.36
N GLY A 62 3.76 -9.63 -1.23
CA GLY A 62 4.30 -10.20 0.02
C GLY A 62 4.62 -9.17 1.11
N LYS A 63 4.60 -7.87 0.79
CA LYS A 63 4.84 -6.77 1.73
C LYS A 63 3.54 -6.19 2.30
N PHE A 64 2.39 -6.47 1.68
CA PHE A 64 1.10 -6.01 2.19
C PHE A 64 0.78 -6.68 3.53
N GLY A 65 0.53 -5.86 4.55
CA GLY A 65 0.10 -6.32 5.86
C GLY A 65 1.22 -6.77 6.77
N LYS A 66 2.35 -7.31 6.26
CA LYS A 66 3.50 -7.70 7.10
C LYS A 66 4.07 -6.54 7.93
N LYS A 67 4.08 -5.33 7.36
CA LYS A 67 4.57 -4.13 8.07
C LYS A 67 3.62 -3.74 9.19
N GLU A 68 2.31 -3.85 8.97
CA GLU A 68 1.28 -3.56 9.97
C GLU A 68 1.22 -4.62 11.06
N GLU A 69 1.37 -5.89 10.71
CA GLU A 69 1.44 -7.03 11.63
C GLU A 69 2.65 -6.92 12.56
N LYS A 70 3.86 -6.73 12.00
CA LYS A 70 5.08 -6.49 12.79
C LYS A 70 4.98 -5.26 13.69
N LYS A 71 4.30 -4.20 13.22
CA LYS A 71 4.04 -3.02 14.06
C LYS A 71 3.01 -3.30 15.15
N GLY A 72 2.05 -4.19 14.89
CA GLY A 72 1.07 -4.65 15.86
C GLY A 72 1.74 -5.40 17.00
N GLU A 73 2.49 -6.45 16.66
CA GLU A 73 3.27 -7.27 17.59
C GLU A 73 4.23 -6.42 18.44
N MET A 74 5.01 -5.53 17.81
CA MET A 74 5.90 -4.63 18.56
C MET A 74 5.14 -3.71 19.53
N ARG A 75 3.90 -3.34 19.20
CA ARG A 75 3.07 -2.46 20.04
C ARG A 75 2.45 -3.24 21.20
N GLU A 76 2.02 -4.48 20.99
CA GLU A 76 1.58 -5.42 22.03
C GLU A 76 2.70 -5.69 23.02
N ASN A 77 3.88 -6.11 22.54
CA ASN A 77 5.05 -6.37 23.40
C ASN A 77 5.43 -5.13 24.22
N LYS A 78 5.35 -3.95 23.61
CA LYS A 78 5.60 -2.70 24.35
C LYS A 78 4.50 -2.40 25.38
N GLY A 79 3.27 -2.79 25.10
CA GLY A 79 2.16 -2.72 26.04
C GLY A 79 2.41 -3.59 27.26
N GLU A 80 2.74 -4.87 27.06
CA GLU A 80 3.07 -5.83 28.13
C GLU A 80 4.24 -5.34 29.00
N ILE A 81 5.34 -4.90 28.38
CA ILE A 81 6.48 -4.33 29.14
C ILE A 81 6.07 -3.09 29.94
N THR A 82 5.07 -2.33 29.47
CA THR A 82 4.59 -1.15 30.19
C THR A 82 3.70 -1.54 31.36
N GLU A 83 2.84 -2.54 31.21
CA GLU A 83 2.05 -3.16 32.28
C GLU A 83 2.95 -3.75 33.37
N GLU A 84 3.93 -4.58 33.00
CA GLU A 84 4.88 -5.19 33.95
C GLU A 84 5.65 -4.11 34.74
N LYS A 85 5.99 -2.99 34.10
CA LYS A 85 6.58 -1.84 34.81
C LYS A 85 5.60 -1.20 35.78
N GLY A 86 4.32 -1.14 35.43
CA GLY A 86 3.25 -0.65 36.29
C GLY A 86 3.13 -1.49 37.57
N GLU A 87 3.07 -2.80 37.43
CA GLU A 87 3.03 -3.77 38.54
C GLU A 87 4.25 -3.60 39.46
N LYS A 88 5.47 -3.47 38.89
CA LYS A 88 6.68 -3.19 39.68
C LYS A 88 6.64 -1.86 40.43
N PHE A 89 5.89 -0.87 39.96
CA PHE A 89 5.69 0.39 40.69
C PHE A 89 4.71 0.23 41.84
N GLN A 90 3.66 -0.58 41.68
CA GLN A 90 2.71 -0.91 42.74
C GLN A 90 3.39 -1.73 43.84
N GLU A 91 4.13 -2.79 43.49
CA GLU A 91 4.88 -3.60 44.45
C GLU A 91 5.87 -2.74 45.27
N LYS A 92 6.52 -1.78 44.62
CA LYS A 92 7.41 -0.82 45.31
C LYS A 92 6.65 0.18 46.18
N ALA A 93 5.44 0.55 45.81
CA ALA A 93 4.58 1.40 46.63
C ALA A 93 4.15 0.65 47.89
N GLU A 94 3.71 -0.60 47.77
CA GLU A 94 3.32 -1.46 48.90
C GLU A 94 4.48 -1.61 49.90
N LYS A 95 5.67 -1.99 49.43
CA LYS A 95 6.89 -2.08 50.27
C LYS A 95 7.24 -0.77 50.97
N LYS A 96 6.91 0.37 50.36
CA LYS A 96 7.11 1.68 50.99
C LYS A 96 6.03 2.00 52.02
N MET A 97 4.78 1.62 51.78
CA MET A 97 3.72 1.77 52.78
C MET A 97 4.02 0.93 54.02
N GLU A 98 4.49 -0.31 53.85
CA GLU A 98 4.89 -1.18 54.95
C GLU A 98 5.99 -0.53 55.81
N LYS A 99 7.07 -0.06 55.17
CA LYS A 99 8.16 0.65 55.86
C LYS A 99 7.71 1.96 56.51
N ALA A 100 6.73 2.65 55.91
CA ALA A 100 6.16 3.82 56.54
C ALA A 100 5.39 3.46 57.83
N GLY A 101 4.67 2.34 57.83
CA GLY A 101 4.03 1.77 59.01
C GLY A 101 5.04 1.44 60.11
N GLU A 102 6.16 0.81 59.76
CA GLU A 102 7.27 0.53 60.70
C GLU A 102 7.85 1.82 61.30
N LEU A 103 8.12 2.83 60.46
CA LEU A 103 8.62 4.13 60.93
C LEU A 103 7.63 4.85 61.85
N LYS A 104 6.33 4.71 61.57
CA LYS A 104 5.27 5.28 62.40
C LYS A 104 5.22 4.57 63.76
N ALA A 105 5.34 3.25 63.79
CA ALA A 105 5.43 2.47 65.02
C ALA A 105 6.68 2.81 65.84
N ALA A 106 7.79 3.17 65.18
CA ALA A 106 9.02 3.66 65.83
C ALA A 106 8.96 5.14 66.27
N GLY A 107 7.84 5.85 66.07
CA GLY A 107 7.66 7.25 66.47
C GLY A 107 8.20 8.29 65.48
N HIS A 108 8.60 7.88 64.27
CA HIS A 108 9.11 8.77 63.23
C HIS A 108 8.01 9.28 62.27
N GLU A 109 7.00 9.98 62.80
CA GLU A 109 5.78 10.36 62.06
C GLU A 109 6.04 11.14 60.77
N LYS A 110 6.90 12.18 60.80
CA LYS A 110 7.20 13.00 59.61
C LYS A 110 7.90 12.20 58.50
N ALA A 111 8.74 11.23 58.88
CA ALA A 111 9.42 10.37 57.93
C ALA A 111 8.46 9.36 57.31
N ALA A 112 7.58 8.77 58.13
CA ALA A 112 6.51 7.89 57.69
C ALA A 112 5.57 8.59 56.69
N GLU A 113 5.07 9.78 57.02
CA GLU A 113 4.15 10.55 56.15
C GLU A 113 4.79 10.88 54.79
N LYS A 114 6.09 11.24 54.78
CA LYS A 114 6.83 11.48 53.54
C LYS A 114 6.93 10.20 52.69
N MET A 115 7.07 9.05 53.34
CA MET A 115 7.15 7.76 52.68
C MET A 115 5.79 7.30 52.14
N GLU A 116 4.70 7.47 52.90
CA GLU A 116 3.31 7.25 52.46
C GLU A 116 2.99 8.09 51.21
N ARG A 117 3.24 9.40 51.25
CA ARG A 117 3.04 10.28 50.08
C ARG A 117 3.89 9.85 48.87
N SER A 118 5.08 9.31 49.10
CA SER A 118 5.89 8.77 48.01
C SER A 118 5.34 7.45 47.46
N ALA A 119 4.76 6.61 48.30
CA ALA A 119 4.13 5.35 47.92
C ALA A 119 2.90 5.61 47.06
N GLU A 120 1.99 6.49 47.49
CA GLU A 120 0.80 6.87 46.72
C GLU A 120 1.15 7.41 45.32
N LYS A 121 2.22 8.21 45.21
CA LYS A 121 2.70 8.70 43.91
C LYS A 121 3.20 7.56 43.01
N MET A 122 3.81 6.54 43.60
CA MET A 122 4.27 5.35 42.87
C MET A 122 3.09 4.48 42.44
N GLU A 123 2.11 4.27 43.30
CA GLU A 123 0.87 3.54 43.00
C GLU A 123 0.11 4.17 41.85
N LYS A 124 -0.17 5.49 41.92
CA LYS A 124 -0.79 6.25 40.82
C LYS A 124 0.00 6.13 39.51
N LYS A 125 1.33 6.11 39.60
CA LYS A 125 2.18 5.92 38.42
C LYS A 125 2.09 4.50 37.87
N GLY A 126 1.98 3.49 38.73
CA GLY A 126 1.72 2.11 38.38
C GLY A 126 0.43 1.96 37.58
N GLU A 127 -0.69 2.44 38.13
CA GLU A 127 -1.99 2.41 37.44
C GLU A 127 -1.97 3.13 36.08
N MET A 128 -1.28 4.28 36.00
CA MET A 128 -1.15 5.00 34.73
C MET A 128 -0.37 4.19 33.70
N MET A 129 0.62 3.40 34.13
CA MET A 129 1.38 2.52 33.23
C MET A 129 0.54 1.34 32.76
N GLU A 130 -0.22 0.69 33.64
CA GLU A 130 -1.16 -0.39 33.26
C GLU A 130 -2.17 0.10 32.21
N LYS A 131 -2.88 1.21 32.51
CA LYS A 131 -3.83 1.83 31.57
C LYS A 131 -3.17 2.19 30.24
N LYS A 132 -1.89 2.53 30.25
CA LYS A 132 -1.12 2.84 29.03
C LYS A 132 -0.72 1.57 28.28
N GLY A 133 -0.34 0.51 28.98
CA GLY A 133 -0.06 -0.81 28.41
C GLY A 133 -1.27 -1.35 27.67
N GLU A 134 -2.45 -1.34 28.31
CA GLU A 134 -3.67 -1.85 27.71
C GLU A 134 -4.02 -1.09 26.42
N ARG A 135 -3.84 0.23 26.44
CA ARG A 135 -4.07 1.08 25.28
C ARG A 135 -3.12 0.73 24.14
N MET A 136 -1.88 0.34 24.45
CA MET A 136 -0.92 -0.11 23.44
C MET A 136 -1.30 -1.48 22.89
N GLN A 137 -1.67 -2.46 23.71
CA GLN A 137 -2.17 -3.76 23.26
C GLN A 137 -3.38 -3.59 22.33
N LYS A 138 -4.40 -2.83 22.76
CA LYS A 138 -5.58 -2.51 21.92
C LYS A 138 -5.22 -1.83 20.59
N GLN A 139 -4.12 -1.07 20.55
CA GLN A 139 -3.60 -0.48 19.31
C GLN A 139 -2.85 -1.50 18.44
N GLY A 140 -2.11 -2.42 19.06
CA GLY A 140 -1.47 -3.55 18.39
C GLY A 140 -2.49 -4.41 17.66
N ASP A 141 -3.55 -4.84 18.36
CA ASP A 141 -4.66 -5.62 17.78
C ASP A 141 -5.27 -4.94 16.56
N LYS A 142 -5.48 -3.62 16.65
CA LYS A 142 -6.03 -2.82 15.55
C LYS A 142 -5.08 -2.79 14.35
N LEU A 143 -3.78 -2.77 14.57
CA LEU A 143 -2.77 -2.81 13.50
C LEU A 143 -2.71 -4.20 12.87
N GLN A 144 -2.73 -5.27 13.67
CA GLN A 144 -2.82 -6.64 13.17
C GLN A 144 -4.05 -6.83 12.28
N LYS A 145 -5.24 -6.45 12.76
CA LYS A 145 -6.50 -6.50 11.99
C LYS A 145 -6.44 -5.67 10.69
N LYS A 146 -5.73 -4.54 10.69
CA LYS A 146 -5.49 -3.76 9.47
C LYS A 146 -4.55 -4.49 8.51
N GLY A 147 -3.52 -5.15 9.02
CA GLY A 147 -2.61 -6.00 8.26
C GLY A 147 -3.35 -7.13 7.54
N GLU A 148 -4.17 -7.89 8.27
CA GLU A 148 -5.00 -8.95 7.70
C GLU A 148 -5.95 -8.44 6.60
N LYS A 149 -6.59 -7.28 6.82
CA LYS A 149 -7.47 -6.67 5.81
C LYS A 149 -6.70 -6.32 4.53
N LYS A 150 -5.46 -5.85 4.65
CA LYS A 150 -4.60 -5.57 3.49
C LYS A 150 -4.19 -6.85 2.78
N GLN A 151 -3.82 -7.90 3.50
CA GLN A 151 -3.52 -9.22 2.92
C GLN A 151 -4.73 -9.79 2.16
N LYS A 152 -5.93 -9.76 2.76
CA LYS A 152 -7.17 -10.18 2.10
C LYS A 152 -7.45 -9.38 0.82
N LYS A 153 -7.23 -8.06 0.82
CA LYS A 153 -7.36 -7.22 -0.39
C LYS A 153 -6.34 -7.61 -1.46
N ALA A 154 -5.09 -7.86 -1.08
CA ALA A 154 -4.05 -8.31 -2.00
C ALA A 154 -4.42 -9.66 -2.66
N MET A 155 -4.88 -10.64 -1.89
CA MET A 155 -5.37 -11.92 -2.43
C MET A 155 -6.55 -11.76 -3.40
N LYS A 156 -7.51 -10.86 -3.09
CA LYS A 156 -8.63 -10.57 -4.00
C LYS A 156 -8.15 -9.96 -5.32
N MET A 157 -7.18 -9.04 -5.28
CA MET A 157 -6.60 -8.45 -6.50
C MET A 157 -5.81 -9.48 -7.30
N GLU A 158 -5.03 -10.34 -6.66
CA GLU A 158 -4.32 -11.43 -7.33
C GLU A 158 -5.30 -12.35 -8.08
N LYS A 159 -6.42 -12.73 -7.44
CA LYS A 159 -7.46 -13.54 -8.08
C LYS A 159 -8.10 -12.83 -9.28
N LYS A 160 -8.31 -11.51 -9.21
CA LYS A 160 -8.83 -10.71 -10.33
C LYS A 160 -7.83 -10.67 -11.49
N MET A 161 -6.55 -10.42 -11.22
CA MET A 161 -5.50 -10.42 -12.24
C MET A 161 -5.36 -11.78 -12.94
N LYS A 162 -5.37 -12.86 -12.17
CA LYS A 162 -5.36 -14.24 -12.72
C LYS A 162 -6.55 -14.50 -13.64
N ARG A 163 -7.74 -13.99 -13.32
CA ARG A 163 -8.94 -14.11 -14.16
C ARG A 163 -8.85 -13.27 -15.44
N ALA A 164 -8.42 -12.01 -15.34
CA ALA A 164 -8.24 -11.15 -16.50
C ALA A 164 -7.23 -11.76 -17.50
N HIS A 165 -6.15 -12.34 -17.00
CA HIS A 165 -5.15 -13.01 -17.84
C HIS A 165 -5.67 -14.29 -18.53
N LYS A 166 -6.66 -14.97 -17.93
CA LYS A 166 -7.18 -16.24 -18.45
C LYS A 166 -8.36 -16.06 -19.42
N GLY A 167 -9.01 -14.89 -19.41
CA GLY A 167 -10.17 -14.56 -20.26
C GLY A 167 -9.87 -13.68 -21.47
N GLY A 168 -8.60 -13.31 -21.71
CA GLY A 168 -8.15 -12.55 -22.88
C GLY A 168 -7.48 -13.42 -23.95
N LYS A 169 -7.89 -14.67 -24.10
CA LYS A 169 -7.47 -15.56 -25.19
C LYS A 169 -8.63 -15.74 -26.16
#